data_AF-A0A4Z1KHK6-F1
#
_entry.id   AF-A0A4Z1KHK6-F1
#
_cell.length_a   1.000
_cell.length_b   1.000
_cell.length_c   1.000
_cell.angle_alpha   90.00
_cell.angle_beta   90.00
_cell.angle_gamma   90.00
#
_symmetry.space_group_name_H-M   'P 1'
#
loop_
_entity.id
_entity.type
_entity.pdbx_description
1 polymer ?
#
loop_
_entity_poly.entity_id
_entity_poly.type
_entity_poly.pdbx_seq_one_letter_code
_entity_poly.pdbx_strand_id
1 'polypeptide(L)'
;MCLALQSYARDNDVTPEYQDTLATIIDLYRIRTAQCLTTADITRPVYLMIETMLCYAFIEYVCERDGDMDQHSGLSVYEGEMRRRVWLIVTHHELLFSVQIGLPKSIKFAECDTKEPRNLCEGELSEDRTILSPFRPDTEGTRNRYQLVQSRIMRAYGYLIEFLHIVEPQPYTEVIKLEERLKKYHDQIPEHLQFGTLPQMAHETPATIAKKLFLQETYYKATLLLHRKYWNATLPGNPD
;
A
#
# COMPACT_ATOMS: atom_id res chain seq x y z
N MET A 1 -5.44 26.02 -3.28
CA MET A 1 -5.03 26.81 -4.46
C MET A 1 -4.37 25.92 -5.50
N CYS A 2 -3.31 25.17 -5.16
CA CYS A 2 -2.65 24.21 -6.08
C CYS A 2 -3.64 23.24 -6.77
N LEU A 3 -4.51 22.56 -6.00
CA LEU A 3 -5.52 21.64 -6.53
C LEU A 3 -6.53 22.30 -7.50
N ALA A 4 -6.92 23.55 -7.26
CA ALA A 4 -7.85 24.28 -8.13
C ALA A 4 -7.17 24.66 -9.46
N LEU A 5 -5.91 25.11 -9.40
CA LEU A 5 -5.09 25.41 -10.58
C LEU A 5 -4.80 24.16 -11.42
N GLN A 6 -4.57 23.01 -10.76
CA GLN A 6 -4.44 21.72 -11.43
C GLN A 6 -5.75 21.27 -12.10
N SER A 7 -6.92 21.58 -11.51
CA SER A 7 -8.22 21.31 -12.15
C SER A 7 -8.40 22.10 -13.44
N TYR A 8 -8.11 23.42 -13.42
CA TYR A 8 -8.16 24.26 -14.63
C TYR A 8 -7.23 23.75 -15.75
N ALA A 9 -6.03 23.29 -15.38
CA ALA A 9 -5.08 22.69 -16.32
C ALA A 9 -5.63 21.39 -16.95
N ARG A 10 -6.38 20.59 -16.19
CA ARG A 10 -6.90 19.29 -16.61
C ARG A 10 -8.11 19.40 -17.54
N ASP A 11 -8.97 20.38 -17.28
CA ASP A 11 -10.22 20.59 -18.04
C ASP A 11 -10.04 21.52 -19.25
N ASN A 12 -8.80 21.97 -19.53
CA ASN A 12 -8.45 22.99 -20.53
C ASN A 12 -9.23 24.31 -20.36
N ASP A 13 -9.68 24.59 -19.14
CA ASP A 13 -10.42 25.80 -18.76
C ASP A 13 -9.49 26.78 -18.00
N VAL A 14 -8.30 27.01 -18.57
CA VAL A 14 -7.30 27.90 -17.97
C VAL A 14 -7.73 29.34 -18.21
N THR A 15 -7.93 30.10 -17.12
CA THR A 15 -8.28 31.52 -17.25
C THR A 15 -7.09 32.33 -17.83
N PRO A 16 -7.35 33.42 -18.58
CA PRO A 16 -6.31 34.17 -19.29
C PRO A 16 -5.17 34.69 -18.39
N GLU A 17 -5.46 34.91 -17.11
CA GLU A 17 -4.50 35.38 -16.10
C GLU A 17 -3.38 34.38 -15.81
N TYR A 18 -3.59 33.08 -16.03
CA TYR A 18 -2.63 32.03 -15.68
C TYR A 18 -2.01 31.31 -16.87
N GLN A 19 -2.33 31.71 -18.10
CA GLN A 19 -2.04 30.94 -19.31
C GLN A 19 -0.55 30.59 -19.52
N ASP A 20 0.37 31.49 -19.11
CA ASP A 20 1.82 31.29 -19.22
C ASP A 20 2.52 31.03 -17.86
N THR A 21 1.79 31.12 -16.74
CA THR A 21 2.37 31.07 -15.39
C THR A 21 1.84 29.91 -14.53
N LEU A 22 0.81 29.21 -15.00
CA LEU A 22 0.08 28.16 -14.27
C LEU A 22 1.00 27.07 -13.70
N ALA A 23 1.91 26.53 -14.52
CA ALA A 23 2.83 25.47 -14.12
C ALA A 23 3.77 25.92 -12.99
N THR A 24 4.36 27.11 -13.15
CA THR A 24 5.26 27.71 -12.16
C THR A 24 4.55 27.98 -10.83
N ILE A 25 3.28 28.37 -10.88
CA ILE A 25 2.47 28.65 -9.69
C ILE A 25 2.07 27.34 -8.98
N ILE A 26 1.72 26.29 -9.73
CA ILE A 26 1.47 24.95 -9.19
C ILE A 26 2.70 24.42 -8.43
N ASP A 27 3.88 24.50 -9.06
CA ASP A 27 5.15 24.06 -8.44
C ASP A 27 5.50 24.88 -7.21
N LEU A 28 5.30 26.20 -7.25
CA LEU A 28 5.53 27.07 -6.09
C LEU A 28 4.65 26.65 -4.91
N TYR A 29 3.34 26.49 -5.11
CA TYR A 29 2.44 26.10 -4.03
C TYR A 29 2.73 24.68 -3.51
N ARG A 30 3.08 23.74 -4.40
CA ARG A 30 3.52 22.39 -4.03
C ARG A 30 4.74 22.42 -3.11
N ILE A 31 5.79 23.16 -3.49
CA ILE A 31 7.01 23.31 -2.69
C ILE A 31 6.70 23.98 -1.33
N ARG A 32 5.85 25.01 -1.31
CA ARG A 32 5.47 25.68 -0.06
C ARG A 32 4.70 24.76 0.88
N THR A 33 3.79 23.93 0.35
CA THR A 33 3.08 22.93 1.16
C THR A 33 4.04 21.88 1.74
N ALA A 34 4.99 21.38 0.96
CA ALA A 34 6.03 20.48 1.46
C ALA A 34 6.89 21.14 2.55
N GLN A 35 7.29 22.40 2.35
CA GLN A 35 8.04 23.18 3.36
C GLN A 35 7.26 23.33 4.66
N CYS A 36 5.95 23.63 4.61
CA CYS A 36 5.10 23.69 5.80
C CYS A 36 5.04 22.37 6.57
N LEU A 37 5.03 21.23 5.87
CA LEU A 37 5.06 19.91 6.51
C LEU A 37 6.42 19.59 7.13
N THR A 38 7.52 20.04 6.53
CA THR A 38 8.86 19.84 7.09
C THR A 38 9.17 20.75 8.28
N THR A 39 8.59 21.96 8.32
CA THR A 39 8.77 22.91 9.42
C THR A 39 7.80 22.65 10.57
N ALA A 40 6.66 22.02 10.31
CA ALA A 40 5.77 21.54 11.36
C ALA A 40 6.41 20.36 12.10
N ASP A 41 6.38 20.39 13.43
CA ASP A 41 6.69 19.21 14.25
C ASP A 41 5.55 18.20 14.10
N ILE A 42 5.69 17.30 13.13
CA ILE A 42 4.68 16.28 12.80
C ILE A 42 4.41 15.27 13.94
N THR A 43 5.21 15.31 15.01
CA THR A 43 4.97 14.48 16.20
C THR A 43 4.04 15.14 17.21
N ARG A 44 3.67 16.41 16.97
CA ARG A 44 2.72 17.17 17.79
C ARG A 44 1.49 17.53 16.95
N PRO A 45 0.27 17.33 17.46
CA PRO A 45 -0.94 17.68 16.71
C PRO A 45 -1.04 19.20 16.58
N VAL A 46 -0.79 19.70 15.37
CA VAL A 46 -1.01 21.10 14.99
C VAL A 46 -2.32 21.19 14.22
N TYR A 47 -3.06 22.29 14.41
CA TYR A 47 -4.31 22.55 13.69
C TYR A 47 -4.11 22.43 12.18
N LEU A 48 -4.99 21.68 11.50
CA LEU A 48 -4.97 21.39 10.06
C LEU A 48 -3.79 20.55 9.54
N MET A 49 -3.03 19.88 10.41
CA MET A 49 -1.87 19.10 10.00
C MET A 49 -2.27 17.90 9.12
N ILE A 50 -3.31 17.15 9.51
CA ILE A 50 -3.80 16.00 8.74
C ILE A 50 -4.36 16.48 7.40
N GLU A 51 -5.13 17.55 7.39
CA GLU A 51 -5.69 18.18 6.20
C GLU A 51 -4.58 18.66 5.25
N THR A 52 -3.49 19.21 5.79
CA THR A 52 -2.32 19.63 5.00
C THR A 52 -1.57 18.43 4.43
N MET A 53 -1.40 17.35 5.20
CA MET A 53 -0.80 16.09 4.71
C MET A 53 -1.64 15.44 3.62
N LEU A 54 -2.97 15.40 3.80
CA LEU A 54 -3.91 14.91 2.81
C LEU A 54 -3.87 15.79 1.56
N CYS A 55 -3.92 17.11 1.69
CA CYS A 55 -3.82 18.03 0.55
C CYS A 55 -2.51 17.87 -0.20
N TYR A 56 -1.38 17.72 0.51
CA TYR A 56 -0.10 17.44 -0.12
C TYR A 56 -0.10 16.11 -0.87
N ALA A 57 -0.60 15.05 -0.24
CA ALA A 57 -0.73 13.74 -0.88
C ALA A 57 -1.62 13.82 -2.13
N PHE A 58 -2.73 14.57 -2.10
CA PHE A 58 -3.58 14.82 -3.25
C PHE A 58 -2.89 15.66 -4.34
N ILE A 59 -2.09 16.68 -3.98
CA ILE A 59 -1.33 17.50 -4.94
C ILE A 59 -0.29 16.65 -5.67
N GLU A 60 0.46 15.82 -4.94
CA GLU A 60 1.43 14.87 -5.53
C GLU A 60 0.71 13.85 -6.41
N TYR A 61 -0.39 13.28 -5.91
CA TYR A 61 -1.24 12.34 -6.65
C TYR A 61 -1.83 12.92 -7.95
N VAL A 62 -2.14 14.23 -7.98
CA VAL A 62 -2.67 14.91 -9.18
C VAL A 62 -1.54 15.38 -10.12
N CYS A 63 -0.34 15.65 -9.60
CA CYS A 63 0.86 15.95 -10.40
C CYS A 63 1.39 14.70 -11.13
N GLU A 64 1.26 13.52 -10.53
CA GLU A 64 1.57 12.25 -11.18
C GLU A 64 0.42 11.89 -12.13
N ARG A 65 0.67 11.95 -13.45
CA ARG A 65 -0.32 11.62 -14.50
C ARG A 65 -0.62 10.11 -14.53
N ASP A 66 -1.30 9.59 -13.51
CA ASP A 66 -1.59 8.16 -13.38
C ASP A 66 -2.80 7.73 -14.22
N GLY A 67 -2.53 7.55 -15.51
CA GLY A 67 -3.31 6.69 -16.41
C GLY A 67 -2.54 5.41 -16.70
N ASP A 68 -3.27 4.30 -16.61
CA ASP A 68 -2.92 2.87 -16.66
C ASP A 68 -1.92 2.42 -17.77
N MET A 69 -1.59 1.11 -17.78
CA MET A 69 -1.39 0.21 -18.93
C MET A 69 0.04 -0.31 -19.17
N ASP A 70 0.20 -1.63 -18.97
CA ASP A 70 1.18 -2.46 -19.71
C ASP A 70 0.92 -2.45 -21.26
N GLN A 71 -0.07 -1.68 -21.73
CA GLN A 71 -0.44 -1.47 -23.15
C GLN A 71 -0.22 -0.02 -23.66
N HIS A 72 0.18 0.95 -22.83
CA HIS A 72 0.51 2.29 -23.33
C HIS A 72 1.94 2.32 -23.84
N SER A 73 2.08 2.49 -25.15
CA SER A 73 3.33 2.55 -25.92
C SER A 73 4.19 3.80 -25.64
N GLY A 74 4.27 4.28 -24.40
CA GLY A 74 4.95 5.53 -24.07
C GLY A 74 5.48 5.69 -22.64
N LEU A 75 5.22 4.77 -21.70
CA LEU A 75 5.78 4.85 -20.35
C LEU A 75 7.18 4.25 -20.30
N SER A 76 8.10 4.95 -19.65
CA SER A 76 9.40 4.40 -19.32
C SER A 76 9.28 3.25 -18.33
N VAL A 77 10.29 2.38 -18.35
CA VAL A 77 10.44 1.29 -17.38
C VAL A 77 10.38 1.79 -15.94
N TYR A 78 10.97 2.96 -15.68
CA TYR A 78 11.02 3.58 -14.36
C TYR A 78 9.63 4.00 -13.89
N GLU A 79 8.87 4.71 -14.73
CA GLU A 79 7.52 5.18 -14.40
C GLU A 79 6.58 4.01 -14.13
N GLY A 80 6.66 2.95 -14.93
CA GLY A 80 5.85 1.74 -14.72
C GLY A 80 6.12 1.08 -13.36
N GLU A 81 7.38 1.00 -12.93
CA GLU A 81 7.73 0.44 -11.63
C GLU A 81 7.36 1.37 -10.46
N MET A 82 7.56 2.70 -10.60
CA MET A 82 7.13 3.68 -9.60
C MET A 82 5.63 3.58 -9.34
N ARG A 83 4.82 3.54 -10.41
CA ARG A 83 3.35 3.42 -10.30
C ARG A 83 2.90 2.14 -9.63
N ARG A 84 3.53 1.00 -9.92
CA ARG A 84 3.24 -0.27 -9.22
C ARG A 84 3.48 -0.15 -7.71
N ARG A 85 4.52 0.57 -7.30
CA ARG A 85 4.82 0.80 -5.87
C ARG A 85 3.83 1.76 -5.22
N VAL A 86 3.45 2.83 -5.91
CA VAL A 86 2.42 3.77 -5.44
C VAL A 86 1.08 3.04 -5.28
N TRP A 87 0.66 2.29 -6.30
CA TRP A 87 -0.56 1.49 -6.25
C TRP A 87 -0.58 0.50 -5.09
N LEU A 88 0.56 -0.13 -4.81
CA LEU A 88 0.68 -1.02 -3.66
C LEU A 88 0.42 -0.29 -2.33
N ILE A 89 0.96 0.93 -2.18
CA ILE A 89 0.76 1.75 -0.99
C ILE A 89 -0.71 2.15 -0.85
N VAL A 90 -1.35 2.58 -1.93
CA VAL A 90 -2.77 2.99 -1.96
C VAL A 90 -3.66 1.83 -1.54
N THR A 91 -3.48 0.66 -2.15
CA THR A 91 -4.27 -0.55 -1.84
C THR A 91 -4.09 -1.03 -0.40
N HIS A 92 -2.88 -0.91 0.15
CA HIS A 92 -2.62 -1.23 1.56
C HIS A 92 -3.35 -0.27 2.51
N HIS A 93 -3.24 1.04 2.27
CA HIS A 93 -3.86 2.04 3.15
C HIS A 93 -5.38 1.95 3.12
N GLU A 94 -5.97 1.79 1.93
CA GLU A 94 -7.41 1.59 1.81
C GLU A 94 -7.86 0.35 2.59
N LEU A 95 -7.18 -0.79 2.42
CA LEU A 95 -7.52 -2.01 3.16
C LEU A 95 -7.43 -1.81 4.68
N LEU A 96 -6.32 -1.26 5.18
CA LEU A 96 -6.12 -1.05 6.62
C LEU A 96 -7.15 -0.09 7.21
N PHE A 97 -7.47 0.98 6.48
CA PHE A 97 -8.47 1.94 6.90
C PHE A 97 -9.87 1.31 6.95
N SER A 98 -10.30 0.64 5.89
CA SER A 98 -11.57 -0.07 5.81
C SER A 98 -11.72 -1.09 6.93
N VAL A 99 -10.67 -1.88 7.21
CA VAL A 99 -10.60 -2.79 8.36
C VAL A 99 -10.76 -2.05 9.69
N GLN A 100 -10.04 -0.93 9.88
CA GLN A 100 -10.03 -0.20 11.14
C GLN A 100 -11.41 0.33 11.50
N ILE A 101 -12.19 0.78 10.51
CA ILE A 101 -13.54 1.30 10.72
C ILE A 101 -14.64 0.24 10.55
N GLY A 102 -14.27 -1.00 10.22
CA GLY A 102 -15.20 -2.12 10.06
C GLY A 102 -16.10 -2.03 8.82
N LEU A 103 -15.61 -1.41 7.75
CA LEU A 103 -16.32 -1.32 6.47
C LEU A 103 -15.76 -2.30 5.43
N PRO A 104 -16.58 -2.68 4.42
CA PRO A 104 -16.07 -3.36 3.24
C PRO A 104 -15.00 -2.51 2.57
N LYS A 105 -13.97 -3.18 2.06
CA LYS A 105 -12.92 -2.52 1.29
C LYS A 105 -13.47 -2.09 -0.08
N SER A 106 -13.07 -0.92 -0.58
CA SER A 106 -13.55 -0.37 -1.85
C SER A 106 -12.81 -0.92 -3.07
N ILE A 107 -11.50 -1.17 -2.97
CA ILE A 107 -10.68 -1.59 -4.11
C ILE A 107 -10.67 -3.11 -4.28
N LYS A 108 -11.46 -3.71 -5.16
CA LYS A 108 -11.41 -5.17 -5.31
C LYS A 108 -10.18 -5.59 -6.08
N PHE A 109 -9.41 -6.55 -5.56
CA PHE A 109 -8.21 -7.02 -6.25
C PHE A 109 -8.51 -7.71 -7.59
N ALA A 110 -9.73 -8.23 -7.77
CA ALA A 110 -10.18 -8.78 -9.04
C ALA A 110 -10.41 -7.70 -10.12
N GLU A 111 -10.54 -6.43 -9.72
CA GLU A 111 -10.72 -5.27 -10.60
C GLU A 111 -9.37 -4.55 -10.86
N CYS A 112 -8.26 -5.11 -10.38
CA CYS A 112 -6.91 -4.56 -10.53
C CYS A 112 -6.07 -5.44 -11.47
N ASP A 113 -5.39 -4.84 -12.43
CA ASP A 113 -4.43 -5.52 -13.33
C ASP A 113 -2.96 -5.24 -12.97
N THR A 114 -2.71 -4.31 -12.04
CA THR A 114 -1.37 -3.95 -11.56
C THR A 114 -0.61 -5.16 -11.02
N LYS A 115 0.53 -5.45 -11.63
CA LYS A 115 1.45 -6.53 -11.23
C LYS A 115 2.23 -6.18 -9.95
N GLU A 116 2.73 -7.20 -9.26
CA GLU A 116 3.61 -7.03 -8.10
C GLU A 116 4.85 -6.18 -8.47
N PRO A 117 5.30 -5.25 -7.60
CA PRO A 117 6.54 -4.51 -7.81
C PRO A 117 7.74 -5.44 -7.92
N ARG A 118 8.76 -5.03 -8.70
CA ARG A 118 9.97 -5.84 -8.85
C ARG A 118 10.91 -5.68 -7.66
N ASN A 119 11.56 -6.78 -7.31
CA ASN A 119 12.60 -6.81 -6.29
C ASN A 119 13.91 -6.20 -6.83
N LEU A 120 14.01 -4.87 -6.85
CA LEU A 120 15.16 -4.10 -7.38
C LEU A 120 16.04 -3.54 -6.26
N CYS A 121 17.35 -3.52 -6.47
CA CYS A 121 18.33 -2.85 -5.59
C CYS A 121 18.39 -1.33 -5.83
N GLU A 122 19.02 -0.62 -4.88
CA GLU A 122 19.31 0.81 -5.00
C GLU A 122 20.23 1.05 -6.21
N GLY A 123 19.84 1.95 -7.11
CA GLY A 123 20.56 2.21 -8.37
C GLY A 123 20.19 1.33 -9.57
N GLU A 124 19.37 0.28 -9.39
CA GLU A 124 18.84 -0.49 -10.53
C GLU A 124 17.62 0.16 -11.20
N LEU A 125 17.01 1.11 -10.49
CA LEU A 125 15.85 1.85 -10.92
C LEU A 125 16.27 3.31 -11.14
N SER A 126 16.33 3.73 -12.40
CA SER A 126 16.69 5.08 -12.81
C SER A 126 15.90 5.48 -14.05
N GLU A 127 15.63 6.77 -14.21
CA GLU A 127 14.89 7.33 -15.35
C GLU A 127 15.58 7.03 -16.69
N ASP A 128 16.92 6.98 -16.71
CA ASP A 128 17.70 6.72 -17.92
C ASP A 128 17.67 5.26 -18.40
N ARG A 129 17.11 4.33 -17.60
CA ARG A 129 17.11 2.90 -17.94
C ARG A 129 15.86 2.50 -18.69
N THR A 130 16.05 1.99 -19.90
CA THR A 130 14.99 1.50 -20.77
C THR A 130 14.63 0.04 -20.54
N ILE A 131 15.42 -0.71 -19.74
CA ILE A 131 15.23 -2.14 -19.47
C ILE A 131 15.43 -2.41 -17.98
N LEU A 132 14.48 -3.14 -17.37
CA LEU A 132 14.62 -3.62 -16.00
C LEU A 132 15.59 -4.80 -15.94
N SER A 133 16.45 -4.81 -14.91
CA SER A 133 17.24 -6.00 -14.56
C SER A 133 16.35 -7.26 -14.50
N PRO A 134 16.90 -8.43 -14.85
CA PRO A 134 16.15 -9.69 -14.79
C PRO A 134 15.63 -9.96 -13.38
N PHE A 135 14.53 -10.72 -13.31
CA PHE A 135 13.89 -11.08 -12.05
C PHE A 135 14.88 -11.82 -11.15
N ARG A 136 15.14 -11.28 -9.96
CA ARG A 136 16.05 -11.89 -9.00
C ARG A 136 15.33 -12.93 -8.14
N PRO A 137 16.01 -13.99 -7.69
CA PRO A 137 15.45 -14.95 -6.75
C PRO A 137 14.93 -14.26 -5.48
N ASP A 138 13.87 -14.83 -4.92
CA ASP A 138 13.20 -14.35 -3.71
C ASP A 138 14.10 -14.36 -2.44
N THR A 139 15.32 -14.90 -2.52
CA THR A 139 16.25 -15.08 -1.40
C THR A 139 17.21 -13.90 -1.16
N GLU A 140 17.34 -12.96 -2.10
CA GLU A 140 18.28 -11.83 -1.97
C GLU A 140 17.64 -10.65 -1.20
N GLY A 141 18.27 -10.23 -0.10
CA GLY A 141 17.79 -9.16 0.77
C GLY A 141 17.97 -7.78 0.13
N THR A 142 16.96 -7.29 -0.56
CA THR A 142 16.93 -5.89 -1.03
C THR A 142 16.06 -5.01 -0.14
N ARG A 143 16.23 -3.68 -0.25
CA ARG A 143 15.38 -2.68 0.44
C ARG A 143 13.88 -2.87 0.15
N ASN A 144 13.53 -3.41 -1.02
CA ASN A 144 12.15 -3.63 -1.46
C ASN A 144 11.57 -4.99 -1.06
N ARG A 145 12.39 -5.90 -0.49
CA ARG A 145 11.93 -7.24 -0.09
C ARG A 145 10.81 -7.19 0.93
N TYR A 146 10.93 -6.29 1.91
CA TYR A 146 9.88 -6.07 2.89
C TYR A 146 8.52 -5.74 2.25
N GLN A 147 8.51 -4.83 1.27
CA GLN A 147 7.27 -4.41 0.60
C GLN A 147 6.61 -5.56 -0.18
N LEU A 148 7.41 -6.42 -0.81
CA LEU A 148 6.91 -7.57 -1.54
C LEU A 148 6.34 -8.67 -0.61
N VAL A 149 7.01 -8.91 0.52
CA VAL A 149 6.49 -9.84 1.53
C VAL A 149 5.20 -9.30 2.15
N GLN A 150 5.21 -8.01 2.50
CA GLN A 150 4.03 -7.32 3.03
C GLN A 150 2.87 -7.35 2.03
N SER A 151 3.12 -7.12 0.74
CA SER A 151 2.07 -7.10 -0.29
C SER A 151 1.32 -8.41 -0.43
N ARG A 152 2.04 -9.53 -0.35
CA ARG A 152 1.45 -10.87 -0.47
C ARG A 152 0.53 -11.18 0.72
N ILE A 153 0.96 -10.84 1.94
CA ILE A 153 0.14 -10.99 3.16
C ILE A 153 -1.07 -10.06 3.12
N MET A 154 -0.86 -8.79 2.79
CA MET A 154 -1.93 -7.79 2.67
C MET A 154 -2.97 -8.18 1.61
N ARG A 155 -2.53 -8.76 0.50
CA ARG A 155 -3.43 -9.25 -0.54
C ARG A 155 -4.27 -10.43 -0.06
N ALA A 156 -3.68 -11.41 0.64
CA ALA A 156 -4.45 -12.48 1.28
C ALA A 156 -5.44 -11.93 2.31
N TYR A 157 -5.02 -10.94 3.09
CA TYR A 157 -5.87 -10.26 4.06
C TYR A 157 -7.05 -9.54 3.39
N GLY A 158 -6.86 -8.86 2.26
CA GLY A 158 -7.96 -8.20 1.57
C GLY A 158 -9.01 -9.19 1.02
N TYR A 159 -8.61 -10.34 0.47
CA TYR A 159 -9.57 -11.39 0.07
C TYR A 159 -10.40 -11.91 1.25
N LEU A 160 -9.76 -12.05 2.41
CA LEU A 160 -10.44 -12.42 3.64
C LEU A 160 -11.42 -11.35 4.09
N ILE A 161 -11.07 -10.07 3.98
CA ILE A 161 -11.99 -8.96 4.30
C ILE A 161 -13.17 -8.94 3.33
N GLU A 162 -12.95 -9.16 2.04
CA GLU A 162 -14.05 -9.31 1.06
C GLU A 162 -14.98 -10.48 1.47
N PHE A 163 -14.40 -11.64 1.81
CA PHE A 163 -15.14 -12.81 2.29
C PHE A 163 -15.97 -12.52 3.56
N LEU A 164 -15.38 -11.84 4.55
CA LEU A 164 -16.06 -11.53 5.80
C LEU A 164 -17.27 -10.60 5.63
N HIS A 165 -17.35 -9.85 4.54
CA HIS A 165 -18.48 -8.97 4.23
C HIS A 165 -19.54 -9.62 3.35
N ILE A 166 -19.37 -10.89 2.93
CA ILE A 166 -20.43 -11.64 2.28
C ILE A 166 -21.55 -11.88 3.30
N VAL A 167 -22.78 -11.51 2.91
CA VAL A 167 -23.97 -11.61 3.77
C VAL A 167 -24.46 -13.05 3.87
N GLU A 168 -24.38 -13.80 2.77
CA GLU A 168 -24.82 -15.19 2.74
C GLU A 168 -23.85 -16.09 3.50
N PRO A 169 -24.36 -17.10 4.23
CA PRO A 169 -23.53 -18.10 4.88
C PRO A 169 -22.60 -18.78 3.87
N GLN A 170 -21.30 -18.70 4.14
CA GLN A 170 -20.28 -19.36 3.34
C GLN A 170 -19.88 -20.70 3.98
N PRO A 171 -19.58 -21.73 3.18
CA PRO A 171 -19.13 -23.01 3.72
C PRO A 171 -17.77 -22.83 4.40
N TYR A 172 -17.56 -23.56 5.51
CA TYR A 172 -16.31 -23.49 6.28
C TYR A 172 -15.08 -23.86 5.46
N THR A 173 -15.25 -24.59 4.36
CA THR A 173 -14.17 -24.89 3.40
C THR A 173 -13.51 -23.63 2.82
N GLU A 174 -14.24 -22.54 2.63
CA GLU A 174 -13.65 -21.27 2.16
C GLU A 174 -12.79 -20.60 3.23
N VAL A 175 -13.17 -20.75 4.51
CA VAL A 175 -12.37 -20.29 5.65
C VAL A 175 -11.01 -20.99 5.64
N ILE A 176 -11.01 -22.32 5.48
CA ILE A 176 -9.77 -23.11 5.41
C ILE A 176 -8.90 -22.68 4.22
N LYS A 177 -9.47 -22.48 3.03
CA LYS A 177 -8.71 -22.00 1.86
C LYS A 177 -8.05 -20.64 2.09
N LEU A 178 -8.76 -19.71 2.73
CA LEU A 178 -8.23 -18.38 3.05
C LEU A 178 -7.13 -18.46 4.11
N GLU A 179 -7.30 -19.31 5.12
CA GLU A 179 -6.27 -19.59 6.13
C GLU A 179 -5.01 -20.19 5.50
N GLU A 180 -5.14 -21.23 4.68
CA GLU A 180 -4.02 -21.86 3.98
C GLU A 180 -3.26 -20.84 3.12
N ARG A 181 -3.98 -19.96 2.42
CA ARG A 181 -3.37 -18.91 1.61
C ARG A 181 -2.60 -17.90 2.46
N LEU A 182 -3.19 -17.45 3.58
CA LEU A 182 -2.55 -16.53 4.51
C LEU A 182 -1.31 -17.15 5.15
N LYS A 183 -1.43 -18.40 5.62
CA LYS A 183 -0.34 -19.18 6.20
C LYS A 183 0.79 -19.42 5.21
N LYS A 184 0.48 -19.77 3.95
CA LYS A 184 1.48 -19.93 2.89
C LYS A 184 2.38 -18.70 2.73
N TYR A 185 1.82 -17.50 2.78
CA TYR A 185 2.62 -16.28 2.65
C TYR A 185 3.38 -15.91 3.93
N HIS A 186 2.82 -16.24 5.09
CA HIS A 186 3.51 -16.10 6.38
C HIS A 186 4.73 -17.02 6.48
N ASP A 187 4.58 -18.29 6.10
CA ASP A 187 5.67 -19.28 6.10
C ASP A 187 6.78 -18.93 5.09
N GLN A 188 6.51 -18.06 4.11
CA GLN A 188 7.46 -17.55 3.13
C GLN A 188 8.22 -16.28 3.60
N ILE A 189 7.92 -15.76 4.79
CA ILE A 189 8.64 -14.60 5.34
C ILE A 189 10.12 -14.98 5.53
N PRO A 190 11.07 -14.27 4.89
CA PRO A 190 12.49 -14.54 5.04
C PRO A 190 12.97 -14.38 6.49
N GLU A 191 13.97 -15.16 6.90
CA GLU A 191 14.53 -15.17 8.26
C GLU A 191 14.84 -13.77 8.81
N HIS A 192 15.47 -12.90 8.01
CA HIS A 192 15.80 -11.53 8.41
C HIS A 192 14.59 -10.60 8.63
N LEU A 193 13.39 -11.00 8.20
CA LEU A 193 12.11 -10.30 8.41
C LEU A 193 11.17 -11.03 9.38
N GLN A 194 11.58 -12.19 9.92
CA GLN A 194 10.80 -12.88 10.95
C GLN A 194 10.92 -12.14 12.28
N PHE A 195 9.80 -12.06 13.01
CA PHE A 195 9.76 -11.43 14.33
C PHE A 195 10.42 -12.34 15.36
N GLY A 196 11.52 -11.88 15.96
CA GLY A 196 12.31 -12.64 16.92
C GLY A 196 11.97 -12.31 18.38
N THR A 197 12.71 -12.92 19.29
CA THR A 197 12.68 -12.57 20.72
C THR A 197 13.40 -11.24 20.99
N LEU A 198 13.10 -10.60 22.13
CA LEU A 198 13.75 -9.33 22.51
C LEU A 198 15.29 -9.40 22.50
N PRO A 199 15.95 -10.46 23.01
CA PRO A 199 17.41 -10.56 22.92
C PRO A 199 17.93 -10.66 21.48
N GLN A 200 17.23 -11.37 20.60
CA GLN A 200 17.62 -11.50 19.19
C GLN A 200 17.54 -10.16 18.44
N MET A 201 16.62 -9.28 18.83
CA MET A 201 16.42 -7.97 18.21
C MET A 201 17.16 -6.83 18.93
N ALA A 202 17.96 -7.12 19.96
CA ALA A 202 18.59 -6.11 20.82
C ALA A 202 19.49 -5.10 20.07
N HIS A 203 20.03 -5.51 18.91
CA HIS A 203 20.92 -4.70 18.07
C HIS A 203 20.25 -4.22 16.77
N GLU A 204 18.96 -4.49 16.59
CA GLU A 204 18.23 -4.06 15.41
C GLU A 204 17.76 -2.61 15.53
N THR A 205 17.62 -1.94 14.38
CA THR A 205 17.08 -0.58 14.36
C THR A 205 15.57 -0.60 14.63
N PRO A 206 14.99 0.46 15.24
CA PRO A 206 13.55 0.56 15.45
C PRO A 206 12.73 0.36 14.17
N ALA A 207 13.22 0.86 13.03
CA ALA A 207 12.59 0.68 11.73
C ALA A 207 12.55 -0.78 11.27
N THR A 208 13.57 -1.58 11.61
CA THR A 208 13.61 -3.02 11.28
C THR A 208 12.66 -3.81 12.17
N ILE A 209 12.65 -3.51 13.47
CA ILE A 209 11.73 -4.12 14.44
C ILE A 209 10.28 -3.82 14.05
N ALA A 210 9.97 -2.56 13.68
CA ALA A 210 8.63 -2.16 13.26
C ALA A 210 8.15 -2.94 12.02
N LYS A 211 9.02 -3.16 11.03
CA LYS A 211 8.70 -3.98 9.85
C LYS A 211 8.33 -5.42 10.23
N LYS A 212 9.14 -6.06 11.07
CA LYS A 212 8.89 -7.43 11.54
C LYS A 212 7.58 -7.51 12.33
N LEU A 213 7.35 -6.53 13.21
CA LEU A 213 6.13 -6.44 14.01
C LEU A 213 4.90 -6.30 13.12
N PHE A 214 4.96 -5.42 12.10
CA PHE A 214 3.83 -5.16 11.22
C PHE A 214 3.42 -6.41 10.42
N LEU A 215 4.39 -7.19 9.91
CA LEU A 215 4.11 -8.45 9.22
C LEU A 215 3.41 -9.45 10.15
N GLN A 216 3.91 -9.56 11.38
CA GLN A 216 3.39 -10.49 12.38
C GLN A 216 1.99 -10.07 12.88
N GLU A 217 1.79 -8.78 13.17
CA GLU A 217 0.51 -8.21 13.56
C GLU A 217 -0.54 -8.43 12.47
N THR A 218 -0.20 -8.13 11.22
CA THR A 218 -1.13 -8.28 10.08
C THR A 218 -1.59 -9.73 9.95
N TYR A 219 -0.66 -10.69 10.04
CA TYR A 219 -0.97 -12.12 9.97
C TYR A 219 -1.93 -12.56 11.08
N TYR A 220 -1.64 -12.24 12.34
CA TYR A 220 -2.48 -12.65 13.46
C TYR A 220 -3.83 -11.94 13.47
N LYS A 221 -3.86 -10.64 13.15
CA LYS A 221 -5.11 -9.87 13.04
C LYS A 221 -6.02 -10.46 11.97
N ALA A 222 -5.48 -10.79 10.80
CA ALA A 222 -6.22 -11.46 9.74
C ALA A 222 -6.77 -12.82 10.22
N THR A 223 -5.92 -13.66 10.84
CA THR A 223 -6.32 -14.97 11.37
C THR A 223 -7.45 -14.86 12.39
N LEU A 224 -7.34 -13.93 13.35
CA LEU A 224 -8.37 -13.68 14.35
C LEU A 224 -9.68 -13.22 13.71
N LEU A 225 -9.63 -12.30 12.75
CA LEU A 225 -10.83 -11.81 12.07
C LEU A 225 -11.53 -12.90 11.26
N LEU A 226 -10.77 -13.75 10.57
CA LEU A 226 -11.30 -14.88 9.80
C LEU A 226 -12.13 -15.82 10.69
N HIS A 227 -11.58 -16.17 11.85
CA HIS A 227 -12.19 -17.15 12.76
C HIS A 227 -13.18 -16.54 13.75
N ARG A 228 -13.20 -15.22 13.94
CA ARG A 228 -14.08 -14.53 14.92
C ARG A 228 -15.55 -14.92 14.81
N LYS A 229 -16.08 -15.05 13.58
CA LYS A 229 -17.49 -15.42 13.35
C LYS A 229 -17.80 -16.86 13.73
N TYR A 230 -16.79 -17.72 13.86
CA TYR A 230 -16.91 -19.16 14.11
C TYR A 230 -16.55 -19.55 15.54
N TRP A 231 -16.08 -18.61 16.36
CA TRP A 231 -15.65 -18.88 17.74
C TRP A 231 -16.73 -19.54 18.61
N ASN A 232 -17.99 -19.13 18.42
CA ASN A 232 -19.16 -19.70 19.13
C ASN A 232 -20.01 -20.61 18.24
N ALA A 233 -19.57 -20.90 17.01
CA ALA A 233 -20.30 -21.81 16.15
C ALA A 233 -20.09 -23.23 16.69
N THR A 234 -21.13 -23.80 17.29
CA THR A 234 -21.14 -25.23 17.63
C THR A 234 -20.91 -26.00 16.33
N LEU A 235 -19.76 -26.66 16.24
CA LEU A 235 -19.51 -27.63 15.18
C LEU A 235 -20.66 -28.64 15.24
N PRO A 236 -21.35 -28.92 14.12
CA PRO A 236 -22.35 -29.97 14.10
C PRO A 236 -21.67 -31.29 14.45
N GLY A 237 -21.81 -31.73 15.71
CA GLY A 237 -21.21 -32.96 16.23
C GLY A 237 -20.45 -32.88 17.56
N ASN A 238 -20.37 -31.74 18.25
CA ASN A 238 -19.78 -31.70 19.59
C ASN A 238 -20.87 -31.88 20.67
N PRO A 239 -20.93 -32.98 21.44
CA PRO A 239 -21.83 -33.09 22.58
C PRO A 239 -21.31 -32.20 23.72
N ASP A 240 -22.24 -31.51 24.38
CA ASP A 240 -21.99 -30.73 25.61
C ASP A 240 -21.43 -31.60 26.76
#